data_AF-A0A892IFJ5-F1
#
_entry.id   AF-A0A892IFJ5-F1
#
_cell.length_a   1.000
_cell.length_b   1.000
_cell.length_c   1.000
_cell.angle_alpha   90.00
_cell.angle_beta   90.00
_cell.angle_gamma   90.00
#
_symmetry.space_group_name_H-M   'P 1'
#
loop_
_entity.id
_entity.type
_entity.pdbx_description
1 polymer ?
#
loop_
_entity_poly.entity_id
_entity_poly.type
_entity_poly.pdbx_seq_one_letter_code
_entity_poly.pdbx_strand_id
1 'polypeptide(L)'
;MSDNFRPSIIDVAILVDAPRIKYYYGANHAKDNVNFSDYVGVGNNGDGGSFIYMVTTWRDAQNEGGSELSIYGEVRNKIRWRMRSLSMGGIADAMSRNEPPVAFQAAIRGFVFSGGDAYKEYITTPVKKTETVKSWGFDQNGNLVQQDINDTYWESEVIKPGFGNQNNQRVNITYHTPFNILCNCQDCNDGTHGGGGGGGNGCGGYTYDPFIVTQG
;
A
#
# COMPACT_ATOMS: atom_id res chain seq x y z
N MET A 1 14.92 -12.43 30.61
CA MET A 1 14.06 -12.78 29.45
C MET A 1 14.99 -12.90 28.26
N SER A 2 14.80 -13.86 27.36
CA SER A 2 15.65 -13.92 26.17
C SER A 2 15.27 -12.80 25.21
N ASP A 3 16.18 -11.86 24.98
CA ASP A 3 16.04 -10.66 24.13
C ASP A 3 15.94 -10.95 22.62
N ASN A 4 15.54 -12.16 22.23
CA ASN A 4 15.37 -12.55 20.83
C ASN A 4 13.88 -12.51 20.46
N PHE A 5 13.25 -11.32 20.52
CA PHE A 5 11.95 -11.14 19.89
C PHE A 5 12.12 -11.24 18.38
N ARG A 6 11.52 -12.28 17.79
CA ARG A 6 11.42 -12.45 16.34
C ARG A 6 9.95 -12.39 15.97
N PRO A 7 9.48 -11.31 15.32
CA PRO A 7 8.10 -11.25 14.89
C PRO A 7 7.85 -12.34 13.84
N SER A 8 6.77 -13.10 13.99
CA SER A 8 6.29 -14.04 12.97
C SER A 8 5.57 -13.35 11.80
N ILE A 9 5.42 -12.02 11.92
CA ILE A 9 4.73 -11.13 11.01
C ILE A 9 5.77 -10.23 10.36
N ILE A 10 5.74 -10.18 9.03
CA ILE A 10 6.53 -9.31 8.19
C ILE A 10 5.64 -8.12 7.83
N ASP A 11 5.87 -6.98 8.48
CA ASP A 11 5.12 -5.75 8.21
C ASP A 11 5.76 -5.00 7.03
N VAL A 12 4.97 -4.73 6.00
CA VAL A 12 5.36 -4.00 4.79
C VAL A 12 4.63 -2.67 4.76
N ALA A 13 5.40 -1.57 4.82
CA ALA A 13 4.89 -0.23 4.62
C ALA A 13 5.02 0.14 3.13
N ILE A 14 3.89 0.52 2.53
CA ILE A 14 3.80 1.07 1.19
C ILE A 14 3.59 2.58 1.32
N LEU A 15 4.57 3.35 0.88
CA LEU A 15 4.58 4.80 0.94
C LEU A 15 4.31 5.37 -0.45
N VAL A 16 3.36 6.29 -0.54
CA VAL A 16 2.86 6.84 -1.80
C VAL A 16 3.20 8.33 -1.89
N ASP A 17 3.92 8.72 -2.95
CA ASP A 17 4.11 10.12 -3.34
C ASP A 17 2.85 10.65 -4.03
N ALA A 18 1.82 10.85 -3.22
CA ALA A 18 0.50 11.26 -3.69
C ALA A 18 0.49 12.63 -4.41
N PRO A 19 1.22 13.67 -3.96
CA PRO A 19 1.33 14.93 -4.69
C PRO A 19 1.90 14.73 -6.10
N ARG A 20 2.97 13.93 -6.23
CA ARG A 20 3.59 13.66 -7.53
C ARG A 20 2.67 12.86 -8.43
N ILE A 21 1.99 11.82 -7.92
CA ILE A 21 0.99 11.08 -8.71
C ILE A 21 -0.10 12.02 -9.22
N LYS A 22 -0.66 12.87 -8.35
CA LYS A 22 -1.66 13.86 -8.75
C LYS A 22 -1.13 14.79 -9.85
N TYR A 23 0.13 15.24 -9.73
CA TYR A 23 0.75 16.12 -10.73
C TYR A 23 0.89 15.46 -12.11
N TYR A 24 1.29 14.18 -12.16
CA TYR A 24 1.54 13.49 -13.44
C TYR A 24 0.28 12.86 -14.06
N TYR A 25 -0.63 12.35 -13.24
CA TYR A 25 -1.77 11.55 -13.72
C TYR A 25 -3.12 12.25 -13.56
N GLY A 26 -3.18 13.35 -12.79
CA GLY A 26 -4.41 14.10 -12.54
C GLY A 26 -5.41 13.34 -11.66
N ALA A 27 -6.48 14.03 -11.23
CA ALA A 27 -7.58 13.38 -10.53
C ALA A 27 -8.44 12.55 -11.49
N ASN A 28 -9.05 11.47 -11.00
CA ASN A 28 -9.90 10.58 -11.81
C ASN A 28 -11.03 9.91 -11.00
N HIS A 29 -11.99 9.29 -11.70
CA HIS A 29 -13.15 8.63 -11.10
C HIS A 29 -12.97 7.13 -10.80
N ALA A 30 -11.79 6.58 -11.08
CA ALA A 30 -11.59 5.14 -10.97
C ALA A 30 -11.85 4.62 -9.55
N LYS A 31 -11.65 5.47 -8.53
CA LYS A 31 -11.93 5.16 -7.11
C LYS A 31 -13.33 4.58 -6.85
N ASP A 32 -14.31 4.91 -7.68
CA ASP A 32 -15.72 4.52 -7.52
C ASP A 32 -16.03 3.18 -8.21
N ASN A 33 -15.13 2.69 -9.08
CA ASN A 33 -15.29 1.43 -9.78
C ASN A 33 -14.76 0.26 -8.93
N VAL A 34 -15.65 -0.69 -8.61
CA VAL A 34 -15.35 -1.89 -7.83
C VAL A 34 -14.58 -2.97 -8.60
N ASN A 35 -14.61 -2.94 -9.93
CA ASN A 35 -13.95 -3.92 -10.80
C ASN A 35 -12.52 -3.51 -11.20
N PHE A 36 -12.06 -2.34 -10.75
CA PHE A 36 -10.72 -1.80 -10.97
C PHE A 36 -10.29 -1.59 -12.43
N SER A 37 -11.18 -1.82 -13.42
CA SER A 37 -10.88 -1.73 -14.85
C SER A 37 -10.39 -0.35 -15.30
N ASP A 38 -10.82 0.69 -14.59
CA ASP A 38 -10.57 2.08 -14.96
C ASP A 38 -9.42 2.69 -14.15
N TYR A 39 -8.75 1.91 -13.29
CA TYR A 39 -7.66 2.39 -12.45
C TYR A 39 -6.44 2.74 -13.32
N VAL A 40 -5.83 3.89 -13.03
CA VAL A 40 -4.70 4.39 -13.80
C VAL A 40 -3.40 3.75 -13.31
N GLY A 41 -2.67 3.10 -14.22
CA GLY A 41 -1.34 2.53 -13.93
C GLY A 41 -0.30 3.62 -13.66
N VAL A 42 0.35 3.56 -12.50
CA VAL A 42 1.39 4.51 -12.07
C VAL A 42 2.77 3.95 -12.33
N GLY A 43 3.72 4.79 -12.72
CA GLY A 43 5.06 4.38 -13.13
C GLY A 43 5.13 4.01 -14.62
N ASN A 44 6.29 3.53 -15.06
CA ASN A 44 6.46 3.09 -16.44
C ASN A 44 5.88 1.69 -16.58
N ASN A 45 4.88 1.53 -17.45
CA ASN A 45 4.10 0.28 -17.58
C ASN A 45 3.46 -0.20 -16.26
N GLY A 46 3.15 0.70 -15.32
CA GLY A 46 2.50 0.32 -14.06
C GLY A 46 3.44 -0.15 -12.94
N ASP A 47 4.76 -0.06 -13.10
CA ASP A 47 5.74 -0.54 -12.11
C ASP A 47 5.74 0.23 -10.77
N GLY A 48 5.08 1.38 -10.68
CA GLY A 48 5.07 2.26 -9.52
C GLY A 48 6.39 3.02 -9.28
N GLY A 49 7.39 2.86 -10.15
CA GLY A 49 8.72 3.43 -9.96
C GLY A 49 8.70 4.95 -9.86
N SER A 50 9.44 5.51 -8.91
CA SER A 50 9.48 6.96 -8.57
C SER A 50 8.21 7.55 -7.92
N PHE A 51 7.20 6.74 -7.64
CA PHE A 51 5.95 7.18 -7.01
C PHE A 51 5.56 6.35 -5.78
N ILE A 52 5.94 5.08 -5.76
CA ILE A 52 5.64 4.12 -4.71
C ILE A 52 6.95 3.59 -4.12
N TYR A 53 7.00 3.50 -2.80
CA TYR A 53 8.16 2.99 -2.06
C TYR A 53 7.70 1.93 -1.08
N MET A 54 8.35 0.77 -1.09
CA MET A 54 8.07 -0.34 -0.19
C MET A 54 9.24 -0.55 0.76
N VAL A 55 8.94 -0.67 2.04
CA VAL A 55 9.93 -0.93 3.09
C VAL A 55 9.38 -1.92 4.11
N THR A 56 10.27 -2.67 4.74
CA THR A 56 9.95 -3.56 5.86
C THR A 56 11.12 -3.53 6.87
N THR A 57 11.16 -4.45 7.83
CA THR A 57 12.30 -4.53 8.73
C THR A 57 13.50 -5.17 8.02
N TRP A 58 14.72 -4.72 8.36
CA TRP A 58 15.94 -5.09 7.62
C TRP A 58 16.17 -6.61 7.47
N ARG A 59 15.64 -7.41 8.40
CA ARG A 59 15.80 -8.89 8.37
C ARG A 59 14.83 -9.55 7.39
N ASP A 60 13.74 -8.88 7.09
CA ASP A 60 12.61 -9.46 6.38
C ASP A 60 12.63 -9.12 4.89
N ALA A 61 13.56 -8.28 4.39
CA ALA A 61 13.68 -8.04 2.95
C ALA A 61 15.06 -7.62 2.44
N GLN A 62 15.14 -7.58 1.11
CA GLN A 62 16.12 -6.89 0.29
C GLN A 62 15.42 -5.97 -0.71
N ASN A 63 16.16 -4.99 -1.24
CA ASN A 63 15.71 -3.99 -2.22
C ASN A 63 14.63 -3.03 -1.68
N GLU A 64 14.74 -2.65 -0.41
CA GLU A 64 13.85 -1.65 0.19
C GLU A 64 14.03 -0.27 -0.48
N GLY A 65 12.96 0.52 -0.50
CA GLY A 65 12.94 1.85 -1.09
C GLY A 65 12.67 1.88 -2.59
N GLY A 66 12.44 0.73 -3.23
CA GLY A 66 11.83 0.63 -4.56
C GLY A 66 10.31 0.44 -4.50
N SER A 67 9.64 0.37 -5.65
CA SER A 67 8.22 0.00 -5.75
C SER A 67 7.99 -1.52 -5.67
N GLU A 68 9.06 -2.29 -5.50
CA GLU A 68 9.13 -3.74 -5.47
C GLU A 68 9.93 -4.16 -4.23
N LEU A 69 9.70 -5.37 -3.72
CA LEU A 69 10.33 -5.81 -2.47
C LEU A 69 10.59 -7.32 -2.45
N SER A 70 11.83 -7.74 -2.21
CA SER A 70 12.14 -9.16 -1.99
C SER A 70 12.02 -9.49 -0.52
N ILE A 71 11.04 -10.29 -0.13
CA ILE A 71 10.74 -10.63 1.26
C ILE A 71 11.38 -11.97 1.66
N TYR A 72 12.03 -12.03 2.81
CA TYR A 72 12.47 -13.26 3.46
C TYR A 72 11.34 -13.78 4.33
N GLY A 73 10.71 -14.87 3.91
CA GLY A 73 9.55 -15.42 4.59
C GLY A 73 9.62 -16.94 4.62
N GLU A 74 9.59 -17.49 5.82
CA GLU A 74 9.40 -18.91 6.06
C GLU A 74 7.93 -19.29 5.92
N VAL A 75 7.68 -20.58 5.70
CA VAL A 75 6.32 -21.13 5.67
C VAL A 75 5.60 -20.78 6.99
N ARG A 76 4.36 -20.29 6.87
CA ARG A 76 3.49 -19.76 7.95
C ARG A 76 3.80 -18.34 8.43
N ASN A 77 4.84 -17.68 7.94
CA ASN A 77 4.95 -16.23 8.18
C ASN A 77 3.73 -15.50 7.63
N LYS A 78 3.30 -14.46 8.34
CA LYS A 78 2.28 -13.54 7.85
C LYS A 78 2.95 -12.35 7.21
N ILE A 79 2.45 -11.90 6.07
CA ILE A 79 2.88 -10.64 5.46
C ILE A 79 1.73 -9.64 5.61
N ARG A 80 2.01 -8.48 6.19
CA ARG A 80 1.01 -7.42 6.45
C ARG A 80 1.35 -6.15 5.71
N TRP A 81 0.49 -5.73 4.79
CA TRP A 81 0.66 -4.49 4.06
C TRP A 81 -0.17 -3.36 4.66
N ARG A 82 0.48 -2.22 4.84
CA ARG A 82 -0.17 -0.94 5.16
C ARG A 82 0.27 0.09 4.15
N MET A 83 -0.68 0.90 3.68
CA MET A 83 -0.42 1.97 2.73
C MET A 83 -0.71 3.33 3.36
N ARG A 84 0.20 4.27 3.12
CA ARG A 84 0.10 5.67 3.53
C ARG A 84 0.70 6.57 2.46
N SER A 85 0.24 7.82 2.41
CA SER A 85 1.01 8.88 1.75
C SER A 85 2.33 9.11 2.50
N LEU A 86 3.31 9.76 1.86
CA LEU A 86 4.56 10.16 2.53
C LEU A 86 4.33 11.08 3.75
N SER A 87 3.24 11.87 3.76
CA SER A 87 2.82 12.68 4.90
C SER A 87 1.99 11.90 5.94
N MET A 88 1.79 10.60 5.75
CA MET A 88 1.01 9.71 6.62
C MET A 88 -0.45 10.14 6.84
N GLY A 89 -1.08 10.74 5.82
CA GLY A 89 -2.41 11.34 5.95
C GLY A 89 -2.38 12.83 6.29
N GLY A 90 -1.21 13.37 6.65
CA GLY A 90 -1.00 14.76 6.98
C GLY A 90 -1.03 15.70 5.78
N ILE A 91 -0.99 16.99 6.09
CA ILE A 91 -1.08 18.09 5.14
C ILE A 91 0.26 18.27 4.41
N ALA A 92 0.22 18.45 3.09
CA ALA A 92 1.33 18.89 2.26
C ALA A 92 1.09 20.33 1.78
N ASP A 93 2.06 21.21 2.05
CA ASP A 93 2.02 22.60 1.59
C ASP A 93 2.34 22.70 0.10
N ALA A 94 1.62 23.58 -0.61
CA ALA A 94 1.92 23.87 -2.00
C ALA A 94 3.12 24.83 -2.10
N MET A 95 3.93 24.69 -3.17
CA MET A 95 5.02 25.64 -3.45
C MET A 95 4.51 27.02 -3.90
N SER A 96 3.32 27.07 -4.51
CA SER A 96 2.64 28.31 -4.88
C SER A 96 1.89 28.88 -3.68
N ARG A 97 2.12 30.15 -3.35
CA ARG A 97 1.45 30.83 -2.21
C ARG A 97 -0.08 30.92 -2.34
N ASN A 98 -0.62 30.67 -3.52
CA ASN A 98 -2.06 30.80 -3.79
C ASN A 98 -2.80 29.45 -3.79
N GLU A 99 -2.09 28.34 -3.56
CA GLU A 99 -2.72 27.02 -3.49
C GLU A 99 -2.92 26.61 -2.03
N PRO A 100 -4.14 26.16 -1.64
CA PRO A 100 -4.39 25.70 -0.29
C PRO A 100 -3.63 24.40 -0.04
N PRO A 101 -3.17 24.17 1.21
CA PRO A 101 -2.45 22.96 1.54
C PRO A 101 -3.39 21.75 1.54
N VAL A 102 -2.87 20.58 1.13
CA VAL A 102 -3.69 19.40 0.83
C VAL A 102 -3.26 18.22 1.69
N ALA A 103 -4.18 17.66 2.47
CA ALA A 103 -4.02 16.37 3.12
C ALA A 103 -4.19 15.26 2.09
N PHE A 104 -3.21 14.37 1.98
CA PHE A 104 -3.29 13.21 1.11
C PHE A 104 -3.33 11.94 1.96
N GLN A 105 -4.26 11.05 1.64
CA GLN A 105 -4.32 9.71 2.23
C GLN A 105 -4.35 8.66 1.14
N ALA A 106 -3.56 7.60 1.30
CA ALA A 106 -3.56 6.46 0.38
C ALA A 106 -4.17 5.24 1.07
N ALA A 107 -4.93 4.44 0.32
CA ALA A 107 -5.56 3.24 0.84
C ALA A 107 -5.66 2.14 -0.22
N ILE A 108 -5.16 0.94 0.12
CA ILE A 108 -5.28 -0.25 -0.71
C ILE A 108 -6.75 -0.65 -0.84
N ARG A 109 -7.18 -0.94 -2.06
CA ARG A 109 -8.54 -1.42 -2.39
C ARG A 109 -8.57 -2.93 -2.66
N GLY A 110 -7.47 -3.50 -3.12
CA GLY A 110 -7.38 -4.93 -3.37
C GLY A 110 -5.98 -5.37 -3.78
N PHE A 111 -5.84 -6.67 -3.99
CA PHE A 111 -4.70 -7.33 -4.62
C PHE A 111 -5.25 -8.26 -5.70
N VAL A 112 -4.77 -8.11 -6.93
CA VAL A 112 -5.16 -8.96 -8.06
C VAL A 112 -3.90 -9.62 -8.61
N PHE A 113 -3.75 -10.93 -8.44
CA PHE A 113 -2.58 -11.65 -8.95
C PHE A 113 -2.53 -11.62 -10.48
N SER A 114 -1.41 -11.17 -11.06
CA SER A 114 -1.25 -11.09 -12.52
C SER A 114 -1.04 -12.46 -13.18
N GLY A 115 -0.51 -13.44 -12.45
CA GLY A 115 -0.27 -14.82 -12.89
C GLY A 115 -1.39 -15.81 -12.55
N GLY A 116 -2.55 -15.32 -12.10
CA GLY A 116 -3.70 -16.16 -11.74
C GLY A 116 -3.43 -17.12 -10.57
N ASP A 117 -3.92 -18.36 -10.69
CA ASP A 117 -3.86 -19.35 -9.60
C ASP A 117 -2.44 -19.83 -9.27
N ALA A 118 -1.47 -19.65 -10.18
CA ALA A 118 -0.09 -20.08 -9.98
C ALA A 118 0.56 -19.42 -8.75
N TYR A 119 0.16 -18.20 -8.40
CA TYR A 119 0.71 -17.50 -7.24
C TYR A 119 0.06 -17.89 -5.91
N LYS A 120 -1.12 -18.53 -5.97
CA LYS A 120 -1.83 -19.02 -4.77
C LYS A 120 -1.13 -20.22 -4.12
N GLU A 121 -0.13 -20.84 -4.76
CA GLU A 121 0.68 -21.91 -4.15
C GLU A 121 1.75 -21.35 -3.18
N TYR A 122 2.14 -20.07 -3.32
CA TYR A 122 3.22 -19.47 -2.54
C TYR A 122 2.70 -18.65 -1.37
N ILE A 123 1.62 -17.91 -1.56
CA ILE A 123 0.94 -17.18 -0.49
C ILE A 123 -0.57 -17.29 -0.61
N THR A 124 -1.28 -17.12 0.51
CA THR A 124 -2.74 -16.97 0.47
C THR A 124 -3.13 -15.64 -0.19
N THR A 125 -4.32 -15.56 -0.78
CA THR A 125 -4.88 -14.28 -1.23
C THR A 125 -4.87 -13.27 -0.08
N PRO A 126 -4.30 -12.06 -0.26
CA PRO A 126 -4.34 -11.03 0.75
C PRO A 126 -5.79 -10.68 1.14
N VAL A 127 -6.07 -10.61 2.44
CA VAL A 127 -7.40 -10.27 2.97
C VAL A 127 -7.30 -9.02 3.83
N LYS A 128 -8.23 -8.08 3.64
CA LYS A 128 -8.36 -6.90 4.49
C LYS A 128 -8.80 -7.30 5.90
N LYS A 129 -8.11 -6.79 6.91
CA LYS A 129 -8.45 -6.94 8.32
C LYS A 129 -8.47 -5.57 8.99
N THR A 130 -9.29 -5.47 10.02
CA THR A 130 -9.35 -4.32 10.92
C THR A 130 -9.44 -4.84 12.34
N GLU A 131 -8.56 -4.34 13.20
CA GLU A 131 -8.53 -4.69 14.63
C GLU A 131 -8.24 -3.45 15.48
N THR A 132 -8.78 -3.44 16.69
CA THR A 132 -8.47 -2.40 17.67
C THR A 132 -7.25 -2.84 18.48
N VAL A 133 -6.18 -2.05 18.43
CA VAL A 133 -4.91 -2.34 19.11
C VAL A 133 -4.50 -1.17 19.99
N LYS A 134 -3.79 -1.47 21.08
CA LYS A 134 -3.11 -0.46 21.88
C LYS A 134 -1.83 -0.04 21.17
N SER A 135 -1.73 1.25 20.84
CA SER A 135 -0.55 1.83 20.23
C SER A 135 -0.13 3.10 20.97
N TRP A 136 1.09 3.55 20.70
CA TRP A 136 1.61 4.82 21.21
C TRP A 136 1.29 5.96 20.22
N GLY A 137 0.85 7.10 20.74
CA GLY A 137 0.57 8.29 19.96
C GLY A 137 0.64 9.55 20.82
N PHE A 138 0.38 10.70 20.22
CA PHE A 138 0.32 11.97 20.95
C PHE A 138 -1.12 12.36 21.22
N ASP A 139 -1.42 12.76 22.47
CA ASP A 139 -2.71 13.33 22.83
C ASP A 139 -2.86 14.76 22.27
N GLN A 140 -4.02 15.40 22.54
CA GLN A 140 -4.29 16.77 22.09
C GLN A 140 -3.34 17.82 22.69
N ASN A 141 -2.63 17.49 23.77
CA ASN A 141 -1.65 18.34 24.43
C ASN A 141 -0.21 18.04 24.00
N GLY A 142 0.00 17.07 23.11
CA GLY A 142 1.32 16.65 22.64
C GLY A 142 2.05 15.69 23.60
N ASN A 143 1.37 15.10 24.57
CA ASN A 143 1.97 14.07 25.44
C ASN A 143 1.92 12.71 24.75
N LEU A 144 3.01 11.95 24.88
CA LEU A 144 3.06 10.56 24.43
C LEU A 144 2.20 9.68 25.36
N VAL A 145 1.15 9.07 24.82
CA VAL A 145 0.21 8.23 25.56
C VAL A 145 -0.09 6.93 24.80
N GLN A 146 -0.51 5.91 25.54
CA GLN A 146 -1.13 4.74 24.92
C GLN A 146 -2.60 5.04 24.60
N GLN A 147 -3.03 4.64 23.42
CA GLN A 147 -4.41 4.80 22.97
C GLN A 147 -4.82 3.61 22.12
N ASP A 148 -6.12 3.32 22.12
CA ASP A 148 -6.71 2.34 21.23
C ASP A 148 -6.83 2.96 19.83
N ILE A 149 -6.26 2.29 18.83
CA ILE A 149 -6.37 2.67 17.42
C ILE A 149 -7.01 1.54 16.62
N ASN A 150 -7.78 1.89 15.61
CA ASN A 150 -8.24 0.93 14.60
C ASN A 150 -7.14 0.77 13.55
N ASP A 151 -6.37 -0.31 13.66
CA ASP A 151 -5.40 -0.67 12.63
C ASP A 151 -6.12 -1.39 11.49
N THR A 152 -5.85 -0.97 10.26
CA THR A 152 -6.43 -1.58 9.05
C THR A 152 -5.29 -1.91 8.11
N TYR A 153 -5.16 -3.19 7.80
CA TYR A 153 -4.09 -3.75 6.98
C TYR A 153 -4.62 -4.86 6.08
N TRP A 154 -3.81 -5.25 5.11
CA TRP A 154 -4.04 -6.46 4.32
C TRP A 154 -3.06 -7.53 4.76
N GLU A 155 -3.51 -8.77 4.90
CA GLU A 155 -2.67 -9.86 5.39
C GLU A 155 -2.72 -11.07 4.45
N SER A 156 -1.56 -11.69 4.24
CA SER A 156 -1.43 -13.02 3.65
C SER A 156 -0.57 -13.93 4.52
N GLU A 157 -0.61 -15.23 4.24
CA GLU A 157 0.29 -16.23 4.82
C GLU A 157 1.18 -16.84 3.74
N VAL A 158 2.46 -17.03 4.04
CA VAL A 158 3.40 -17.79 3.21
C VAL A 158 3.08 -19.28 3.30
N ILE A 159 2.69 -19.87 2.16
CA ILE A 159 2.40 -21.30 2.02
C ILE A 159 3.67 -22.06 1.64
N LYS A 160 4.48 -21.47 0.75
CA LYS A 160 5.69 -22.07 0.19
C LYS A 160 6.72 -20.98 -0.13
N PRO A 161 8.02 -21.23 0.11
CA PRO A 161 9.06 -20.31 -0.33
C PRO A 161 9.08 -20.21 -1.86
N GLY A 162 9.30 -19.01 -2.38
CA GLY A 162 9.43 -18.68 -3.80
C GLY A 162 10.77 -19.08 -4.41
N PHE A 163 11.54 -19.92 -3.72
CA PHE A 163 12.75 -20.58 -4.22
C PHE A 163 12.52 -22.10 -4.22
N GLY A 164 12.97 -22.78 -5.28
CA GLY A 164 13.01 -24.24 -5.30
C GLY A 164 12.22 -24.94 -6.43
N ASN A 165 12.04 -24.31 -7.60
CA ASN A 165 11.87 -25.11 -8.82
C ASN A 165 13.21 -25.82 -9.14
N GLN A 166 13.20 -26.85 -10.02
CA GLN A 166 14.35 -27.73 -10.28
C GLN A 166 15.69 -27.03 -10.64
N ASN A 167 15.66 -25.71 -10.92
CA ASN A 167 16.81 -24.91 -11.33
C ASN A 167 17.18 -23.78 -10.33
N ASN A 168 16.65 -23.78 -9.11
CA ASN A 168 16.94 -22.77 -8.09
C ASN A 168 16.55 -21.34 -8.52
N GLN A 169 15.55 -21.19 -9.39
CA GLN A 169 15.08 -19.89 -9.87
C GLN A 169 14.14 -19.23 -8.85
N ARG A 170 14.24 -17.91 -8.74
CA ARG A 170 13.35 -17.06 -7.94
C ARG A 170 11.99 -16.98 -8.60
N VAL A 171 10.93 -17.10 -7.82
CA VAL A 171 9.55 -16.85 -8.25
C VAL A 171 9.17 -15.43 -7.83
N ASN A 172 9.02 -14.56 -8.83
CA ASN A 172 8.44 -13.24 -8.63
C ASN A 172 6.91 -13.40 -8.59
N ILE A 173 6.34 -13.13 -7.42
CA ILE A 173 4.90 -13.09 -7.23
C ILE A 173 4.44 -11.66 -7.53
N THR A 174 3.85 -11.47 -8.69
CA THR A 174 3.37 -10.15 -9.13
C THR A 174 1.88 -9.98 -8.85
N TYR A 175 1.51 -8.80 -8.38
CA TYR A 175 0.13 -8.40 -8.09
C TYR A 175 -0.14 -7.07 -8.76
N HIS A 176 -1.33 -6.86 -9.30
CA HIS A 176 -1.89 -5.53 -9.49
C HIS A 176 -2.48 -5.08 -8.15
N THR A 177 -2.01 -3.95 -7.64
CA THR A 177 -2.45 -3.40 -6.35
C THR A 177 -3.25 -2.12 -6.60
N PRO A 178 -4.58 -2.23 -6.82
CA PRO A 178 -5.43 -1.05 -6.89
C PRO A 178 -5.49 -0.33 -5.54
N PHE A 179 -5.33 0.98 -5.57
CA PHE A 179 -5.38 1.86 -4.41
C PHE A 179 -6.06 3.19 -4.74
N ASN A 180 -6.59 3.84 -3.72
CA ASN A 180 -7.18 5.16 -3.83
C ASN A 180 -6.23 6.19 -3.20
N ILE A 181 -6.20 7.38 -3.81
CA ILE A 181 -5.71 8.59 -3.16
C ILE A 181 -6.92 9.45 -2.81
N LEU A 182 -7.07 9.75 -1.52
CA LEU A 182 -8.06 10.67 -0.97
C LEU A 182 -7.38 12.00 -0.69
N CYS A 183 -8.05 13.12 -0.96
CA CYS A 183 -7.47 14.43 -0.76
C CYS A 183 -8.54 15.51 -0.58
N ASN A 184 -8.26 16.51 0.26
CA ASN A 184 -9.22 17.55 0.67
C ASN A 184 -9.11 18.87 -0.13
N CYS A 185 -8.65 18.84 -1.39
CA CYS A 185 -8.49 20.05 -2.20
C CYS A 185 -9.82 20.54 -2.80
N GLN A 186 -10.00 21.86 -2.82
CA GLN A 186 -11.22 22.56 -3.22
C GLN A 186 -11.64 22.28 -4.68
N ASP A 187 -10.65 22.10 -5.57
CA ASP A 187 -10.86 21.80 -7.01
C ASP A 187 -10.49 20.35 -7.37
N CYS A 188 -10.39 19.47 -6.37
CA CYS A 188 -10.29 18.03 -6.60
C CYS A 188 -11.67 17.37 -6.77
N ASN A 189 -12.71 18.19 -6.90
CA ASN A 189 -14.01 17.75 -7.35
C ASN A 189 -13.95 17.56 -8.87
N ASP A 190 -14.00 16.28 -9.22
CA ASP A 190 -14.58 15.76 -10.43
C ASP A 190 -15.74 16.63 -10.95
N GLY A 191 -15.59 17.13 -12.18
CA GLY A 191 -16.67 17.81 -12.89
C GLY A 191 -17.95 16.96 -12.84
N THR A 192 -19.07 17.65 -12.58
CA THR A 192 -20.45 17.13 -12.47
C THR A 192 -20.68 15.82 -13.25
N HIS A 193 -21.09 14.75 -12.57
CA HIS A 193 -22.20 13.83 -12.90
C HIS A 193 -22.41 12.84 -11.74
N GLY A 194 -23.68 12.62 -11.35
CA GLY A 194 -24.06 11.90 -10.15
C GLY A 194 -23.87 10.38 -10.23
N GLY A 195 -23.34 9.80 -9.15
CA GLY A 195 -23.25 8.37 -8.92
C GLY A 195 -22.76 8.13 -7.50
N GLY A 196 -23.54 7.42 -6.69
CA GLY A 196 -23.45 7.47 -5.23
C GLY A 196 -22.34 6.63 -4.60
N GLY A 197 -21.96 7.03 -3.37
CA GLY A 197 -21.47 6.11 -2.34
C GLY A 197 -20.01 6.26 -1.92
N GLY A 198 -19.63 7.43 -1.39
CA GLY A 198 -18.40 7.58 -0.60
C GLY A 198 -17.84 9.00 -0.67
N GLY A 199 -18.19 9.81 0.33
CA GLY A 199 -17.78 11.20 0.57
C GLY A 199 -16.81 11.83 -0.44
N GLY A 200 -17.32 12.80 -1.21
CA GLY A 200 -16.53 13.68 -2.07
C GLY A 200 -15.30 14.23 -1.35
N ASN A 201 -14.18 14.31 -2.08
CA ASN A 201 -12.77 14.56 -1.68
C ASN A 201 -11.86 13.37 -2.06
N GLY A 202 -11.77 13.06 -3.36
CA GLY A 202 -10.94 11.97 -3.88
C GLY A 202 -10.03 12.43 -5.01
N CYS A 203 -8.73 12.17 -4.89
CA CYS A 203 -7.76 12.38 -5.97
C CYS A 203 -7.75 11.23 -6.99
N GLY A 204 -8.49 10.15 -6.76
CA GLY A 204 -8.76 9.10 -7.76
C GLY A 204 -8.28 7.70 -7.39
N GLY A 205 -8.49 6.77 -8.32
CA GLY A 205 -8.07 5.37 -8.22
C GLY A 205 -6.89 5.08 -9.15
N TYR A 206 -5.90 4.36 -8.63
CA TYR A 206 -4.62 4.11 -9.27
C TYR A 206 -4.18 2.68 -9.03
N THR A 207 -3.46 2.08 -9.95
CA THR A 207 -2.87 0.75 -9.79
C THR A 207 -1.37 0.83 -9.97
N TYR A 208 -0.67 -0.07 -9.31
CA TYR A 208 0.71 -0.37 -9.62
C TYR A 208 0.91 -1.88 -9.45
N ASP A 209 1.92 -2.41 -10.12
CA ASP A 209 2.12 -3.84 -10.30
C ASP A 209 3.39 -4.30 -9.56
N PRO A 210 3.40 -4.30 -8.22
CA PRO A 210 4.56 -4.77 -7.50
C PRO A 210 4.77 -6.26 -7.75
N PHE A 211 6.02 -6.68 -7.62
CA PHE A 211 6.30 -8.07 -7.29
C PHE A 211 6.94 -8.19 -5.92
N ILE A 212 6.70 -9.35 -5.29
CA ILE A 212 7.48 -9.82 -4.17
C ILE A 212 8.15 -11.14 -4.50
N VAL A 213 9.29 -11.40 -3.87
CA VAL A 213 9.96 -12.71 -3.92
C VAL A 213 10.00 -13.23 -2.50
N THR A 214 9.45 -14.40 -2.20
CA THR A 214 9.61 -15.04 -0.88
C THR A 214 10.87 -15.89 -0.89
N GLN A 215 11.87 -15.56 -0.07
CA GLN A 215 13.08 -16.38 0.09
C GLN A 215 13.00 -17.17 1.40
N GLY A 216 13.42 -18.44 1.35
CA GLY A 216 13.52 -19.33 2.50
C GLY A 216 14.95 -19.48 3.00
#